data_AF-A0A7S0KN43-F1
#
_entry.id   AF-A0A7S0KN43-F1
#
_cell.length_a   1.000
_cell.length_b   1.000
_cell.length_c   1.000
_cell.angle_alpha   90.00
_cell.angle_beta   90.00
_cell.angle_gamma   90.00
#
_symmetry.space_group_name_H-M   'P 1'
#
loop_
_entity.id
_entity.type
_entity.pdbx_description
1 polymer ?
#
loop_
_entity_poly.entity_id
_entity_poly.type
_entity_poly.pdbx_seq_one_letter_code
_entity_poly.pdbx_strand_id
1 'polypeptide(L)'
;MTWCESERTRSRLFRAPNPALTDPNACLPESWRRKSPWTRLLARRPVGSAHVDVHGRRDPDGGGPVSAEIGDGDCDVGVGALEAVNVELADSLGRALKDGLDRCLARWRRRREARGEFDSPAYAVNARPVLTGRRPDGRLTLSHQGCSLGLVSVQLELSMRLRRALVGDAQATADFANAIVDALASLAPPPGRGETYAGIAALDEHVAKNARHDAKVARVLNAQLERIDLEREVERVR
;
A
#
# COMPACT_ATOMS: atom_id res chain seq x y z
N MET A 1 7.26 12.69 -4.54
CA MET A 1 6.59 13.42 -3.44
C MET A 1 7.65 13.87 -2.45
N THR A 2 8.24 15.04 -2.68
CA THR A 2 9.24 15.62 -1.76
C THR A 2 8.46 16.31 -0.66
N TRP A 3 8.44 15.73 0.54
CA TRP A 3 7.94 16.39 1.74
C TRP A 3 8.60 17.79 1.81
N CYS A 4 7.81 18.83 2.06
CA CYS A 4 8.38 20.15 2.29
C CYS A 4 9.35 20.08 3.48
N GLU A 5 10.35 20.96 3.48
CA GLU A 5 11.42 20.92 4.49
C GLU A 5 10.89 21.07 5.92
N SER A 6 9.80 21.81 6.08
CA SER A 6 9.06 21.93 7.33
C SER A 6 8.45 20.58 7.77
N GLU A 7 7.79 19.83 6.89
CA GLU A 7 7.24 18.51 7.24
C GLU A 7 8.31 17.44 7.43
N ARG A 8 9.46 17.53 6.74
CA ARG A 8 10.63 16.68 7.04
C ARG A 8 11.19 16.96 8.42
N THR A 9 11.33 18.24 8.79
CA THR A 9 11.80 18.66 10.11
C THR A 9 10.80 18.26 11.19
N ARG A 10 9.51 18.43 10.92
CA ARG A 10 8.43 18.05 11.83
C ARG A 10 8.38 16.54 12.08
N SER A 11 8.44 15.72 11.02
CA SER A 11 8.38 14.26 11.17
C SER A 11 9.57 13.67 11.92
N ARG A 12 10.74 14.35 11.91
CA ARG A 12 11.91 14.00 12.74
C ARG A 12 11.68 14.28 14.23
N LEU A 13 10.88 15.29 14.57
CA LEU A 13 10.60 15.70 15.96
C LEU A 13 9.51 14.84 16.62
N PHE A 14 8.60 14.27 15.83
CA PHE A 14 7.51 13.42 16.34
C PHE A 14 7.83 11.93 16.17
N ARG A 15 8.15 11.26 17.29
CA ARG A 15 8.37 9.79 17.34
C ARG A 15 7.12 8.99 16.96
N ALA A 16 5.92 9.49 17.31
CA ALA A 16 4.64 8.91 16.91
C ALA A 16 3.95 9.77 15.83
N PRO A 17 3.23 9.16 14.86
CA PRO A 17 2.36 9.92 13.96
C PRO A 17 1.37 10.72 14.81
N ASN A 18 1.22 12.01 14.52
CA ASN A 18 0.13 12.76 15.11
C ASN A 18 -1.17 12.30 14.43
N PRO A 19 -2.10 11.63 15.14
CA PRO A 19 -3.31 11.09 14.54
C PRO A 19 -4.23 12.19 13.99
N ALA A 20 -4.05 13.45 14.42
CA ALA A 20 -4.76 14.60 13.88
C ALA A 20 -4.25 15.03 12.49
N LEU A 21 -3.07 14.57 12.06
CA LEU A 21 -2.54 14.85 10.73
C LEU A 21 -3.03 13.79 9.75
N THR A 22 -3.96 14.22 8.90
CA THR A 22 -4.38 13.42 7.75
C THR A 22 -3.18 13.26 6.81
N ASP A 23 -2.90 12.02 6.40
CA ASP A 23 -1.97 11.75 5.30
C ASP A 23 -2.34 12.67 4.13
N PRO A 24 -1.43 13.53 3.63
CA PRO A 24 -1.74 14.51 2.60
C PRO A 24 -2.24 13.86 1.29
N ASN A 25 -2.06 12.55 1.11
CA ASN A 25 -2.59 11.79 -0.01
C ASN A 25 -3.93 11.12 0.28
N ALA A 26 -4.33 11.03 1.56
CA ALA A 26 -5.61 10.48 1.95
C ALA A 26 -6.73 11.46 1.59
N CYS A 27 -7.56 11.05 0.64
CA CYS A 27 -8.68 11.87 0.18
C CYS A 27 -10.01 11.29 0.64
N LEU A 28 -10.97 12.17 0.89
CA LEU A 28 -12.37 11.78 1.07
C LEU A 28 -12.93 11.27 -0.28
N PRO A 29 -13.74 10.20 -0.28
CA PRO A 29 -14.35 9.65 -1.49
C PRO A 29 -15.11 10.65 -2.37
N GLU A 30 -15.63 11.72 -1.78
CA GLU A 30 -16.44 12.72 -2.49
C GLU A 30 -15.59 13.79 -3.20
N SER A 31 -14.29 13.91 -2.87
CA SER A 31 -13.47 15.05 -3.32
C SER A 31 -12.14 14.71 -3.98
N TRP A 32 -11.71 13.44 -3.94
CA TRP A 32 -10.41 12.99 -4.45
C TRP A 32 -10.17 13.40 -5.92
N ARG A 33 -11.17 13.21 -6.80
CA ARG A 33 -11.07 13.54 -8.23
C ARG A 33 -10.75 15.00 -8.53
N ARG A 34 -11.25 15.93 -7.69
CA ARG A 34 -11.12 17.38 -7.94
C ARG A 34 -9.95 18.02 -7.21
N LYS A 35 -9.60 17.51 -6.02
CA LYS A 35 -8.68 18.18 -5.08
C LYS A 35 -7.29 17.55 -4.99
N SER A 36 -7.11 16.28 -5.37
CA SER A 36 -5.80 15.62 -5.29
C SER A 36 -4.97 15.87 -6.56
N PRO A 37 -3.82 16.58 -6.47
CA PRO A 37 -2.92 16.73 -7.60
C PRO A 37 -2.38 15.37 -8.07
N TRP A 38 -2.24 14.41 -7.16
CA TRP A 38 -1.82 13.04 -7.48
C TRP A 38 -2.89 12.28 -8.26
N THR A 39 -4.16 12.42 -7.90
CA THR A 39 -5.25 11.86 -8.73
C THR A 39 -5.21 12.42 -10.14
N ARG A 40 -4.96 13.73 -10.31
CA ARG A 40 -4.85 14.35 -11.65
C ARG A 40 -3.65 13.82 -12.43
N LEU A 41 -2.51 13.63 -11.76
CA LEU A 41 -1.32 13.02 -12.37
C LEU A 41 -1.63 11.59 -12.82
N LEU A 42 -2.20 10.78 -11.91
CA LEU A 42 -2.65 9.44 -12.23
C LEU A 42 -3.59 9.49 -13.42
N ALA A 43 -4.65 10.29 -13.42
CA ALA A 43 -5.62 10.35 -14.52
C ALA A 43 -5.01 10.66 -15.90
N ARG A 44 -3.86 11.35 -15.97
CA ARG A 44 -3.14 11.69 -17.21
C ARG A 44 -2.20 10.59 -17.72
N ARG A 45 -2.13 9.44 -17.03
CA ARG A 45 -1.28 8.31 -17.45
C ARG A 45 -1.57 7.85 -18.89
N PRO A 46 -0.56 7.33 -19.60
CA PRO A 46 -0.75 6.53 -20.80
C PRO A 46 -1.59 5.27 -20.54
N VAL A 47 -2.34 4.83 -21.55
CA VAL A 47 -3.05 3.54 -21.50
C VAL A 47 -2.04 2.40 -21.31
N GLY A 48 -2.41 1.41 -20.49
CA GLY A 48 -1.54 0.27 -20.17
C GLY A 48 -0.52 0.57 -19.06
N SER A 49 -0.57 1.73 -18.42
CA SER A 49 0.28 2.03 -17.26
C SER A 49 -0.21 1.27 -16.01
N ALA A 50 0.74 0.91 -15.14
CA ALA A 50 0.48 0.50 -13.77
C ALA A 50 0.98 1.56 -12.78
N HIS A 51 0.51 1.48 -11.55
CA HIS A 51 0.88 2.38 -10.46
C HIS A 51 1.51 1.60 -9.31
N VAL A 52 2.67 2.06 -8.84
CA VAL A 52 3.37 1.48 -7.70
C VAL A 52 3.63 2.61 -6.71
N ASP A 53 3.02 2.49 -5.54
CA ASP A 53 3.14 3.47 -4.45
C ASP A 53 4.15 2.98 -3.43
N VAL A 54 5.37 3.53 -3.45
CA VAL A 54 6.48 3.07 -2.60
C VAL A 54 6.62 3.97 -1.37
N HIS A 55 6.45 3.37 -0.21
CA HIS A 55 6.50 4.03 1.09
C HIS A 55 7.61 3.48 1.98
N GLY A 56 7.96 4.29 2.97
CA GLY A 56 8.84 3.87 4.04
C GLY A 56 8.04 3.54 5.29
N ARG A 57 8.12 2.29 5.74
CA ARG A 57 7.56 1.87 7.00
C ARG A 57 8.37 2.44 8.15
N ARG A 58 7.69 2.87 9.23
CA ARG A 58 8.31 3.11 10.53
C ARG A 58 8.45 1.76 11.21
N ASP A 59 9.66 1.21 11.22
CA ASP A 59 9.93 0.04 12.06
C ASP A 59 9.95 0.53 13.52
N PRO A 60 9.16 -0.04 14.43
CA PRO A 60 9.30 0.27 15.84
C PRO A 60 10.70 -0.18 16.29
N ASP A 61 11.44 0.74 16.91
CA ASP A 61 12.76 0.45 17.46
C ASP A 61 12.65 -0.68 18.50
N GLY A 62 13.07 -1.89 18.14
CA GLY A 62 13.36 -2.99 19.05
C GLY A 62 12.16 -3.61 19.77
N GLY A 63 11.67 -4.75 19.27
CA GLY A 63 11.06 -5.84 20.07
C GLY A 63 9.85 -5.52 20.94
N GLY A 64 9.29 -4.31 20.88
CA GLY A 64 8.09 -3.94 21.60
C GLY A 64 6.84 -4.54 20.98
N PRO A 65 5.72 -4.59 21.72
CA PRO A 65 4.45 -5.18 21.26
C PRO A 65 3.95 -4.62 19.92
N VAL A 66 4.28 -3.37 19.59
CA VAL A 66 3.95 -2.72 18.31
C VAL A 66 4.70 -3.33 17.11
N SER A 67 5.88 -3.94 17.29
CA SER A 67 6.60 -4.62 16.19
C SER A 67 5.89 -5.90 15.77
N ALA A 68 5.31 -6.63 16.74
CA ALA A 68 4.53 -7.82 16.48
C ALA A 68 3.22 -7.51 15.73
N GLU A 69 2.67 -6.29 15.89
CA GLU A 69 1.43 -5.86 15.24
C GLU A 69 1.61 -5.48 13.76
N ILE A 70 2.82 -5.12 13.31
CA ILE A 70 3.07 -4.67 11.94
C ILE A 70 3.68 -5.80 11.08
N GLY A 71 4.41 -6.73 11.73
CA GLY A 71 5.03 -7.91 11.10
C GLY A 71 6.50 -7.72 10.74
N ASP A 72 7.24 -8.83 10.67
CA ASP A 72 8.71 -8.85 10.55
C ASP A 72 9.23 -8.70 9.09
N GLY A 73 8.33 -8.54 8.12
CA GLY A 73 8.69 -8.37 6.70
C GLY A 73 9.49 -7.09 6.45
N ASP A 74 10.37 -7.07 5.46
CA ASP A 74 11.11 -5.87 5.03
C ASP A 74 10.46 -5.11 3.90
N CYS A 75 9.71 -5.83 3.09
CA CYS A 75 8.93 -5.30 2.00
C CYS A 75 7.54 -5.89 2.10
N ASP A 76 6.58 -5.08 2.52
CA ASP A 76 5.17 -5.46 2.52
C ASP A 76 4.58 -5.17 1.14
N VAL A 77 3.85 -6.14 0.59
CA VAL A 77 3.15 -6.04 -0.70
C VAL A 77 1.66 -5.82 -0.44
N GLY A 78 1.25 -4.56 -0.44
CA GLY A 78 -0.13 -4.12 -0.19
C GLY A 78 -0.96 -4.08 -1.48
N VAL A 79 -1.74 -5.14 -1.73
CA VAL A 79 -2.65 -5.26 -2.88
C VAL A 79 -4.13 -5.04 -2.53
N GLY A 80 -4.46 -4.67 -1.30
CA GLY A 80 -5.84 -4.56 -0.81
C GLY A 80 -6.71 -3.57 -1.58
N ALA A 81 -6.13 -2.51 -2.17
CA ALA A 81 -6.86 -1.61 -3.06
C ALA A 81 -7.25 -2.29 -4.39
N LEU A 82 -6.38 -3.14 -4.93
CA LEU A 82 -6.62 -3.90 -6.15
C LEU A 82 -7.54 -5.09 -5.89
N GLU A 83 -7.39 -5.76 -4.75
CA GLU A 83 -8.25 -6.86 -4.31
C GLU A 83 -9.70 -6.40 -4.19
N ALA A 84 -9.92 -5.19 -3.67
CA ALA A 84 -11.22 -4.56 -3.59
C ALA A 84 -11.84 -4.20 -4.95
N VAL A 85 -11.21 -4.51 -6.08
CA VAL A 85 -11.78 -4.30 -7.43
C VAL A 85 -11.65 -5.54 -8.31
N ASN A 86 -10.61 -6.34 -8.12
CA ASN A 86 -10.34 -7.58 -8.83
C ASN A 86 -9.42 -8.49 -7.99
N VAL A 87 -10.03 -9.45 -7.28
CA VAL A 87 -9.34 -10.39 -6.38
C VAL A 87 -8.33 -11.26 -7.15
N GLU A 88 -8.71 -11.83 -8.30
CA GLU A 88 -7.83 -12.73 -9.07
C GLU A 88 -6.57 -12.02 -9.57
N LEU A 89 -6.72 -10.78 -10.03
CA LEU A 89 -5.59 -9.96 -10.47
C LEU A 89 -4.72 -9.53 -9.29
N ALA A 90 -5.32 -9.20 -8.14
CA ALA A 90 -4.60 -8.88 -6.92
C ALA A 90 -3.78 -10.07 -6.41
N ASP A 91 -4.35 -11.27 -6.38
CA ASP A 91 -3.67 -12.51 -6.00
C ASP A 91 -2.53 -12.86 -6.95
N SER A 92 -2.75 -12.67 -8.25
CA SER A 92 -1.72 -12.90 -9.26
C SER A 92 -0.57 -11.92 -9.14
N LEU A 93 -0.88 -10.62 -8.97
CA LEU A 93 0.14 -9.59 -8.75
C LEU A 93 0.89 -9.77 -7.44
N GLY A 94 0.18 -10.06 -6.34
CA GLY A 94 0.77 -10.26 -5.02
C GLY A 94 1.77 -11.41 -5.02
N ARG A 95 1.43 -12.54 -5.67
CA ARG A 95 2.35 -13.67 -5.86
C ARG A 95 3.54 -13.31 -6.75
N ALA A 96 3.29 -12.68 -7.90
CA ALA A 96 4.36 -12.31 -8.83
C ALA A 96 5.37 -11.35 -8.19
N LEU A 97 4.89 -10.35 -7.43
CA LEU A 97 5.73 -9.42 -6.68
C LEU A 97 6.50 -10.13 -5.57
N LYS A 98 5.83 -10.98 -4.78
CA LYS A 98 6.50 -11.75 -3.73
C LYS A 98 7.66 -12.55 -4.29
N ASP A 99 7.37 -13.37 -5.29
CA ASP A 99 8.35 -14.29 -5.87
C ASP A 99 9.50 -13.53 -6.57
N GLY A 100 9.18 -12.45 -7.29
CA GLY A 100 10.16 -11.60 -7.96
C GLY A 100 11.10 -10.91 -6.98
N LEU A 101 10.53 -10.30 -5.94
CA LEU A 101 11.28 -9.58 -4.90
C LEU A 101 12.08 -10.54 -4.02
N ASP A 102 11.54 -11.69 -3.62
CA ASP A 102 12.29 -12.71 -2.85
C ASP A 102 13.51 -13.20 -3.65
N ARG A 103 13.34 -13.49 -4.96
CA ARG A 103 14.46 -13.86 -5.83
C ARG A 103 15.48 -12.75 -5.95
N CYS A 104 15.04 -11.51 -6.08
CA CYS A 104 15.92 -10.34 -6.14
C CYS A 104 16.77 -10.22 -4.88
N LEU A 105 16.14 -10.23 -3.70
CA LEU A 105 16.80 -10.10 -2.41
C LEU A 105 17.74 -11.28 -2.11
N ALA A 106 17.35 -12.50 -2.48
CA ALA A 106 18.21 -13.69 -2.38
C ALA A 106 19.45 -13.59 -3.29
N ARG A 107 19.30 -13.13 -4.54
CA ARG A 107 20.44 -12.88 -5.44
C ARG A 107 21.37 -11.81 -4.88
N TRP A 108 20.81 -10.71 -4.37
CA TRP A 108 21.60 -9.64 -3.77
C TRP A 108 22.39 -10.14 -2.57
N ARG A 109 21.77 -10.90 -1.66
CA ARG A 109 22.44 -11.53 -0.52
C ARG A 109 23.63 -12.39 -0.97
N ARG A 110 23.44 -13.29 -1.94
CA ARG A 110 24.52 -14.13 -2.46
C ARG A 110 25.69 -13.33 -3.04
N ARG A 111 25.42 -12.19 -3.70
CA ARG A 111 26.49 -11.30 -4.18
C ARG A 111 27.28 -10.65 -3.04
N ARG A 112 26.62 -10.30 -1.93
CA ARG A 112 27.27 -9.76 -0.73
C ARG A 112 28.12 -10.84 -0.05
N GLU A 113 27.58 -12.04 0.12
CA GLU A 113 28.33 -13.19 0.66
C GLU A 113 29.57 -13.51 -0.20
N ALA A 114 29.45 -13.49 -1.53
CA ALA A 114 30.59 -13.69 -2.44
C ALA A 114 31.67 -12.60 -2.32
N ARG A 115 31.34 -11.41 -1.80
CA ARG A 115 32.28 -10.33 -1.48
C ARG A 115 32.84 -10.41 -0.06
N GLY A 116 32.50 -11.44 0.71
CA GLY A 116 32.91 -11.62 2.09
C GLY A 116 32.01 -10.95 3.13
N GLU A 117 30.85 -10.41 2.73
CA GLU A 117 29.90 -9.74 3.64
C GLU A 117 28.86 -10.73 4.21
N PHE A 118 29.32 -11.69 5.02
CA PHE A 118 28.48 -12.80 5.53
C PHE A 118 27.43 -12.39 6.58
N ASP A 119 27.65 -11.28 7.29
CA ASP A 119 26.70 -10.76 8.30
C ASP A 119 25.55 -9.94 7.70
N SER A 120 25.37 -10.01 6.38
CA SER A 120 24.30 -9.28 5.70
C SER A 120 22.93 -9.86 6.11
N PRO A 121 22.02 -9.03 6.67
CA PRO A 121 20.73 -9.52 7.12
C PRO A 121 19.92 -10.06 5.93
N ALA A 122 19.21 -11.16 6.14
CA ALA A 122 18.22 -11.63 5.18
C ALA A 122 17.05 -10.63 5.14
N TYR A 123 16.67 -10.19 3.94
CA TYR A 123 15.47 -9.38 3.75
C TYR A 123 14.30 -10.28 3.38
N ALA A 124 13.11 -10.02 3.94
CA ALA A 124 11.92 -10.83 3.73
C ALA A 124 10.80 -10.04 3.04
N VAL A 125 10.12 -10.66 2.07
CA VAL A 125 8.94 -10.06 1.44
C VAL A 125 7.67 -10.66 2.03
N ASN A 126 6.79 -9.78 2.51
CA ASN A 126 5.51 -10.13 3.11
C ASN A 126 4.35 -9.81 2.16
N ALA A 127 3.71 -10.85 1.61
CA ALA A 127 2.56 -10.71 0.73
C ALA A 127 1.21 -10.69 1.45
N ARG A 128 1.21 -10.80 2.79
CA ARG A 128 0.01 -10.67 3.61
C ARG A 128 0.24 -9.63 4.71
N PRO A 129 0.53 -8.38 4.33
CA PRO A 129 0.87 -7.35 5.30
C PRO A 129 -0.36 -6.80 6.01
N VAL A 130 -0.14 -6.26 7.21
CA VAL A 130 -1.15 -5.45 7.90
C VAL A 130 -1.41 -4.16 7.13
N LEU A 131 -0.35 -3.57 6.56
CA LEU A 131 -0.43 -2.44 5.64
C LEU A 131 -0.78 -2.93 4.23
N THR A 132 -2.07 -3.25 4.03
CA THR A 132 -2.58 -3.82 2.77
C THR A 132 -2.64 -2.82 1.62
N GLY A 133 -2.28 -1.55 1.82
CA GLY A 133 -2.55 -0.48 0.86
C GLY A 133 -4.02 -0.02 0.82
N ARG A 134 -4.84 -0.60 1.71
CA ARG A 134 -6.22 -0.18 1.98
C ARG A 134 -6.37 0.31 3.42
N ARG A 135 -7.18 1.36 3.61
CA ARG A 135 -7.54 1.89 4.92
C ARG A 135 -8.94 1.38 5.32
N PRO A 136 -9.15 0.99 6.58
CA PRO A 136 -10.46 0.58 7.07
C PRO A 136 -11.41 1.77 7.34
N ASP A 137 -10.88 2.99 7.41
CA ASP A 137 -11.63 4.22 7.76
C ASP A 137 -12.35 4.90 6.58
N GLY A 138 -12.43 4.22 5.43
CA GLY A 138 -13.10 4.73 4.22
C GLY A 138 -12.32 5.82 3.47
N ARG A 139 -11.12 6.23 3.93
CA ARG A 139 -10.29 7.18 3.20
C ARG A 139 -9.52 6.49 2.06
N LEU A 140 -9.39 7.20 0.94
CA LEU A 140 -8.71 6.67 -0.24
C LEU A 140 -7.21 6.95 -0.19
N THR A 141 -6.41 5.88 -0.09
CA THR A 141 -4.96 5.89 -0.38
C THR A 141 -4.70 6.21 -1.85
N LEU A 142 -3.45 6.50 -2.22
CA LEU A 142 -3.12 6.74 -3.63
C LEU A 142 -3.35 5.49 -4.49
N SER A 143 -3.05 4.30 -3.95
CA SER A 143 -3.37 3.02 -4.60
C SER A 143 -4.88 2.83 -4.84
N HIS A 144 -5.75 3.27 -3.92
CA HIS A 144 -7.20 3.27 -4.18
C HIS A 144 -7.59 4.24 -5.29
N GLN A 145 -6.99 5.44 -5.31
CA GLN A 145 -7.24 6.43 -6.36
C GLN A 145 -6.82 5.87 -7.72
N GLY A 146 -5.67 5.19 -7.80
CA GLY A 146 -5.21 4.50 -8.99
C GLY A 146 -6.16 3.40 -9.45
N CYS A 147 -6.56 2.50 -8.53
CA CYS A 147 -7.55 1.45 -8.83
C CYS A 147 -8.86 2.06 -9.33
N SER A 148 -9.35 3.12 -8.68
CA SER A 148 -10.57 3.85 -9.08
C SER A 148 -10.47 4.57 -10.42
N LEU A 149 -9.28 4.68 -11.00
CA LEU A 149 -9.02 5.20 -12.35
C LEU A 149 -8.73 4.07 -13.36
N GLY A 150 -8.99 2.82 -12.99
CA GLY A 150 -8.77 1.65 -13.84
C GLY A 150 -7.32 1.19 -13.92
N LEU A 151 -6.46 1.60 -12.98
CA LEU A 151 -5.06 1.19 -12.96
C LEU A 151 -4.84 -0.04 -12.08
N VAL A 152 -3.97 -0.93 -12.53
CA VAL A 152 -3.33 -1.90 -11.65
C VAL A 152 -2.45 -1.13 -10.66
N SER A 153 -2.86 -1.06 -9.40
CA SER A 153 -2.17 -0.29 -8.37
C SER A 153 -1.76 -1.15 -7.19
N VAL A 154 -0.53 -1.00 -6.72
CA VAL A 154 0.01 -1.70 -5.55
C VAL A 154 0.76 -0.74 -4.63
N GLN A 155 0.68 -0.97 -3.33
CA GLN A 155 1.49 -0.28 -2.33
C GLN A 155 2.65 -1.18 -1.89
N LEU A 156 3.86 -0.63 -1.81
CA LEU A 156 5.01 -1.29 -1.23
C LEU A 156 5.47 -0.53 0.00
N GLU A 157 5.51 -1.16 1.17
CA GLU A 157 6.07 -0.55 2.39
C GLU A 157 7.44 -1.16 2.68
N LEU A 158 8.46 -0.31 2.75
CA LEU A 158 9.84 -0.75 2.95
C LEU A 158 10.32 -0.42 4.36
N SER A 159 10.85 -1.43 5.05
CA SER A 159 11.53 -1.27 6.34
C SER A 159 12.66 -0.25 6.23
N MET A 160 12.98 0.41 7.33
CA MET A 160 14.10 1.35 7.38
C MET A 160 15.43 0.66 7.06
N ARG A 161 15.62 -0.60 7.49
CA ARG A 161 16.84 -1.35 7.15
C ARG A 161 16.94 -1.63 5.66
N LEU A 162 15.86 -2.05 5.00
CA LEU A 162 15.87 -2.31 3.56
C LEU A 162 16.10 -1.02 2.77
N ARG A 163 15.43 0.07 3.14
CA ARG A 163 15.62 1.39 2.48
C ARG A 163 17.06 1.87 2.56
N ARG A 164 17.69 1.83 3.74
CA ARG A 164 19.10 2.21 3.91
C ARG A 164 20.02 1.36 3.04
N ALA A 165 19.77 0.06 3.00
CA ALA A 165 20.59 -0.87 2.24
C ALA A 165 20.44 -0.67 0.72
N LEU A 166 19.22 -0.42 0.23
CA LEU A 166 18.99 -0.09 -1.19
C LEU A 166 19.66 1.23 -1.58
N VAL A 167 19.53 2.28 -0.76
CA VAL A 167 20.20 3.58 -1.01
C VAL A 167 21.73 3.43 -1.10
N GLY A 168 22.32 2.50 -0.35
CA GLY A 168 23.75 2.22 -0.38
C GLY A 168 24.23 1.34 -1.54
N ASP A 169 23.32 0.72 -2.31
CA ASP A 169 23.66 -0.21 -3.39
C ASP A 169 22.79 0.06 -4.63
N ALA A 170 23.36 0.83 -5.57
CA ALA A 170 22.67 1.24 -6.79
C ALA A 170 22.24 0.06 -7.66
N GLN A 171 23.04 -1.02 -7.71
CA GLN A 171 22.70 -2.21 -8.46
C GLN A 171 21.53 -2.95 -7.80
N ALA A 172 21.52 -3.06 -6.46
CA ALA A 172 20.40 -3.65 -5.75
C ALA A 172 19.11 -2.84 -5.94
N THR A 173 19.19 -1.51 -5.94
CA THR A 173 18.05 -0.64 -6.25
C THR A 173 17.50 -0.88 -7.65
N ALA A 174 18.37 -0.98 -8.66
CA ALA A 174 17.96 -1.27 -10.02
C ALA A 174 17.33 -2.67 -10.15
N ASP A 175 17.94 -3.68 -9.54
CA ASP A 175 17.40 -5.05 -9.54
C ASP A 175 16.03 -5.13 -8.84
N PHE A 176 15.86 -4.39 -7.75
CA PHE A 176 14.60 -4.31 -7.01
C PHE A 176 13.50 -3.65 -7.87
N ALA A 177 13.82 -2.55 -8.54
CA ALA A 177 12.90 -1.89 -9.47
C ALA A 177 12.53 -2.80 -10.65
N ASN A 178 13.50 -3.51 -11.24
CA ASN A 178 13.26 -4.44 -12.33
C ASN A 178 12.36 -5.60 -11.90
N ALA A 179 12.55 -6.15 -10.69
CA ALA A 179 11.68 -7.19 -10.16
C ALA A 179 10.20 -6.75 -10.05
N ILE A 180 9.95 -5.47 -9.74
CA ILE A 180 8.60 -4.90 -9.73
C ILE A 180 8.04 -4.81 -11.16
N VAL A 181 8.85 -4.31 -12.10
CA VAL A 181 8.45 -4.17 -13.51
C VAL A 181 8.16 -5.54 -14.13
N ASP A 182 9.01 -6.54 -13.88
CA ASP A 182 8.84 -7.90 -14.38
C ASP A 182 7.55 -8.54 -13.85
N ALA A 183 7.26 -8.34 -12.56
CA ALA A 183 6.01 -8.80 -11.95
C ALA A 183 4.77 -8.18 -12.62
N LEU A 184 4.78 -6.87 -12.86
CA LEU A 184 3.71 -6.17 -13.58
C LEU A 184 3.59 -6.66 -15.03
N ALA A 185 4.71 -6.82 -15.73
CA ALA A 185 4.75 -7.29 -17.11
C ALA A 185 4.21 -8.72 -17.26
N SER A 186 4.44 -9.60 -16.27
CA SER A 186 3.92 -10.97 -16.26
C SER A 186 2.39 -11.07 -16.26
N LEU A 187 1.69 -9.98 -15.94
CA LEU A 187 0.24 -9.89 -15.92
C LEU A 187 -0.34 -9.26 -17.19
N ALA A 188 0.51 -8.71 -18.06
CA ALA A 188 0.05 -8.18 -19.33
C ALA A 188 -0.42 -9.34 -20.23
N PRO A 189 -1.61 -9.24 -20.85
CA PRO A 189 -1.98 -10.20 -21.87
C PRO A 189 -0.95 -10.15 -23.00
N PRO A 190 -0.65 -11.29 -23.65
CA PRO A 190 0.30 -11.31 -24.75
C PRO A 190 -0.13 -10.34 -25.85
N PRO A 191 0.84 -9.71 -26.55
CA PRO A 191 0.53 -8.76 -27.62
C PRO A 191 -0.33 -9.44 -28.69
N GLY A 192 -1.52 -8.88 -28.95
CA GLY A 192 -2.46 -9.40 -29.97
C GLY A 192 -3.92 -9.54 -29.51
N ARG A 193 -4.22 -9.45 -28.21
CA ARG A 193 -5.60 -9.29 -27.73
C ARG A 193 -5.85 -7.81 -27.42
N GLY A 194 -6.54 -7.12 -28.32
CA GLY A 194 -6.93 -5.72 -28.20
C GLY A 194 -7.99 -5.46 -27.13
N GLU A 195 -7.88 -6.08 -25.96
CA GLU A 195 -8.76 -5.82 -24.84
C GLU A 195 -8.15 -4.70 -23.99
N THR A 196 -8.53 -3.47 -24.33
CA THR A 196 -8.55 -2.39 -23.35
C THR A 196 -9.27 -2.89 -22.10
N TYR A 197 -8.59 -2.91 -20.95
CA TYR A 197 -9.10 -3.33 -19.64
C TYR A 197 -10.62 -3.10 -19.51
N ALA A 198 -11.42 -4.15 -19.72
CA ALA A 198 -12.87 -4.17 -19.49
C ALA A 198 -13.24 -3.87 -18.02
N GLY A 199 -12.23 -3.76 -17.16
CA GLY A 199 -12.35 -3.48 -15.74
C GLY A 199 -12.86 -2.07 -15.39
N ILE A 200 -12.85 -1.06 -16.26
CA ILE A 200 -13.29 0.30 -15.86
C ILE A 200 -14.80 0.36 -15.55
N ALA A 201 -15.64 -0.29 -16.37
CA ALA A 201 -17.09 -0.33 -16.12
C ALA A 201 -17.45 -1.22 -14.93
N ALA A 202 -16.79 -2.38 -14.80
CA ALA A 202 -16.93 -3.27 -13.65
C ALA A 202 -16.45 -2.58 -12.36
N LEU A 203 -15.41 -1.75 -12.44
CA LEU A 203 -14.88 -0.94 -11.34
C LEU A 203 -15.84 0.17 -10.92
N ASP A 204 -16.44 0.91 -11.85
CA ASP A 204 -17.44 1.93 -11.49
C ASP A 204 -18.66 1.30 -10.78
N GLU A 205 -19.09 0.11 -11.23
CA GLU A 205 -20.14 -0.66 -10.57
C GLU A 205 -19.70 -1.20 -9.20
N HIS A 206 -18.46 -1.68 -9.09
CA HIS A 206 -17.90 -2.24 -7.85
C HIS A 206 -17.63 -1.15 -6.81
N VAL A 207 -17.09 0.01 -7.20
CA VAL A 207 -16.94 1.20 -6.34
C VAL A 207 -18.31 1.67 -5.85
N ALA A 208 -19.33 1.67 -6.71
CA ALA A 208 -20.69 2.00 -6.31
C ALA A 208 -21.32 0.95 -5.37
N LYS A 209 -20.96 -0.33 -5.48
CA LYS A 209 -21.39 -1.40 -4.55
C LYS A 209 -20.67 -1.32 -3.21
N ASN A 210 -19.36 -1.07 -3.20
CA ASN A 210 -18.57 -0.95 -1.96
C ASN A 210 -18.95 0.31 -1.18
N ALA A 211 -19.19 1.44 -1.84
CA ALA A 211 -19.72 2.63 -1.17
C ALA A 211 -21.06 2.36 -0.45
N ARG A 212 -21.93 1.49 -1.01
CA ARG A 212 -23.17 1.07 -0.35
C ARG A 212 -22.93 0.09 0.80
N HIS A 213 -21.98 -0.84 0.63
CA HIS A 213 -21.58 -1.79 1.67
C HIS A 213 -20.99 -1.05 2.87
N ASP A 214 -20.05 -0.14 2.64
CA ASP A 214 -19.36 0.62 3.68
C ASP A 214 -20.33 1.58 4.40
N ALA A 215 -21.28 2.20 3.67
CA ALA A 215 -22.35 2.99 4.28
C ALA A 215 -23.33 2.15 5.12
N LYS A 216 -23.45 0.84 4.84
CA LYS A 216 -24.23 -0.10 5.66
C LYS A 216 -23.45 -0.48 6.92
N VAL A 217 -22.16 -0.80 6.79
CA VAL A 217 -21.28 -1.12 7.92
C VAL A 217 -21.20 0.07 8.89
N ALA A 218 -20.98 1.29 8.40
CA ALA A 218 -20.93 2.49 9.22
C ALA A 218 -22.25 2.74 9.99
N ARG A 219 -23.41 2.46 9.37
CA ARG A 219 -24.71 2.56 10.04
C ARG A 219 -24.86 1.58 11.19
N VAL A 220 -24.46 0.32 10.97
CA VAL A 220 -24.50 -0.71 12.01
C VAL A 220 -23.58 -0.35 13.17
N LEU A 221 -22.36 0.10 12.85
CA LEU A 221 -21.38 0.49 13.87
C LEU A 221 -21.86 1.68 14.70
N ASN A 222 -22.42 2.72 14.08
CA ASN A 222 -22.97 3.88 14.79
C ASN A 222 -24.13 3.50 15.71
N ALA A 223 -25.06 2.65 15.25
CA ALA A 223 -26.15 2.16 16.09
C ALA A 223 -25.66 1.34 17.30
N GLN A 224 -24.57 0.59 17.13
CA GLN A 224 -23.95 -0.15 18.23
C GLN A 224 -23.29 0.80 19.25
N LEU A 225 -22.61 1.85 18.77
CA LEU A 225 -21.99 2.85 19.62
C LEU A 225 -23.03 3.65 20.42
N GLU A 226 -24.12 4.09 19.79
CA GLU A 226 -25.24 4.76 20.47
C GLU A 226 -25.84 3.90 21.58
N ARG A 227 -25.99 2.59 21.32
CA ARG A 227 -26.48 1.65 22.33
C ARG A 227 -25.51 1.51 23.51
N ILE A 228 -24.20 1.43 23.25
CA ILE A 228 -23.17 1.37 24.30
C ILE A 228 -23.19 2.65 25.15
N ASP A 229 -23.35 3.81 24.54
CA ASP A 229 -23.40 5.09 25.25
C ASP A 229 -24.65 5.19 26.13
N LEU A 230 -25.81 4.75 25.64
CA LEU A 230 -27.05 4.62 26.43
C LEU A 230 -26.90 3.67 27.61
N GLU A 231 -26.29 2.50 27.41
CA GLU A 231 -26.03 1.53 28.49
C GLU A 231 -25.13 2.13 29.58
N ARG A 232 -24.10 2.89 29.18
CA ARG A 232 -23.21 3.62 30.11
C ARG A 232 -23.89 4.76 30.86
N GLU A 233 -24.82 5.45 30.21
CA GLU A 233 -25.58 6.54 30.85
C GLU A 233 -26.56 6.00 31.88
N VAL A 234 -27.23 4.88 31.58
CA VAL A 234 -28.08 4.15 32.55
C VAL A 234 -27.26 3.67 33.75
N GLU A 235 -26.03 3.22 33.54
CA GLU A 235 -25.15 2.78 34.61
C GLU A 235 -24.66 3.94 35.49
N ARG A 236 -24.48 5.16 34.94
CA ARG A 236 -24.12 6.36 35.73
C ARG A 236 -25.23 6.90 36.62
N VAL A 237 -26.48 6.67 36.25
CA VAL A 237 -27.67 7.20 36.97
C VAL A 237 -28.15 6.20 38.05
N ARG A 238 -27.57 5.01 38.10
CA ARG A 238 -27.76 4.01 39.15
C ARG A 238 -26.71 4.13 40.25
#